data_AF-A0A7U7GAQ4-F1
#
_entry.id   AF-A0A7U7GAQ4-F1
#
_cell.length_a   1.000
_cell.length_b   1.000
_cell.length_c   1.000
_cell.angle_alpha   90.00
_cell.angle_beta   90.00
_cell.angle_gamma   90.00
#
_symmetry.space_group_name_H-M   'P 1'
#
loop_
_entity.id
_entity.type
_entity.pdbx_description
1 polymer ?
#
loop_
_entity_poly.entity_id
_entity_poly.type
_entity_poly.pdbx_seq_one_letter_code
_entity_poly.pdbx_strand_id
1 'polypeptide(L)'
;MQLSTLDRLEPALALYLIIAWRIQYLTVLGRTTPESPCDAVLDPAEWRAVYVAIHRQSPPAAPPPLSAMFGWIARLGGHLGRKCDGPPGPQALWIGLQRARDLAWGMQLASDLYEKSAR
;
A
#
# COMPACT_ATOMS: atom_id res chain seq x y z
N MET A 1 10.76 -21.61 3.97
CA MET A 1 9.72 -22.55 4.43
C MET A 1 10.19 -23.97 4.10
N GLN A 2 10.29 -24.86 5.09
CA GLN A 2 10.57 -26.27 4.84
C GLN A 2 9.26 -26.98 4.49
N LEU A 3 8.93 -27.03 3.20
CA LEU A 3 7.74 -27.68 2.63
C LEU A 3 8.04 -29.14 2.29
N SER A 4 8.46 -29.94 3.28
CA SER A 4 8.86 -31.34 3.07
C SER A 4 7.69 -32.34 3.01
N THR A 5 6.44 -31.88 3.12
CA THR A 5 5.23 -32.71 3.06
C THR A 5 4.18 -32.06 2.14
N LEU A 6 3.65 -32.84 1.18
CA LEU A 6 2.68 -32.39 0.16
C LEU A 6 1.41 -31.79 0.79
N ASP A 7 0.94 -32.33 1.91
CA ASP A 7 -0.30 -31.89 2.58
C ASP A 7 -0.26 -30.43 3.08
N ARG A 8 0.94 -29.85 3.26
CA ARG A 8 1.12 -28.44 3.69
C ARG A 8 1.35 -27.50 2.51
N LEU A 9 1.56 -28.05 1.31
CA LEU A 9 1.82 -27.28 0.11
C LEU A 9 0.54 -26.66 -0.46
N GLU A 10 -0.57 -27.39 -0.43
CA GLU A 10 -1.84 -26.92 -1.01
C GLU A 10 -2.39 -25.65 -0.33
N PRO A 11 -2.48 -25.56 1.02
CA PRO A 11 -2.97 -24.34 1.66
C PRO A 11 -2.01 -23.16 1.48
N ALA A 12 -0.70 -23.42 1.45
CA ALA A 12 0.31 -22.39 1.22
C ALA A 12 0.21 -21.83 -0.21
N LEU A 13 0.02 -22.70 -1.21
CA LEU A 13 -0.22 -22.30 -2.59
C LEU A 13 -1.50 -21.49 -2.73
N ALA A 14 -2.60 -21.90 -2.09
CA ALA A 14 -3.84 -21.15 -2.10
C ALA A 14 -3.66 -19.74 -1.55
N LEU A 15 -2.95 -19.60 -0.41
CA LEU A 15 -2.62 -18.30 0.17
C LEU A 15 -1.77 -17.45 -0.78
N TYR A 16 -0.73 -18.02 -1.39
CA TYR A 16 0.12 -17.30 -2.33
C TYR A 16 -0.66 -16.86 -3.58
N LEU A 17 -1.59 -17.66 -4.09
CA LEU A 17 -2.44 -17.30 -5.21
C LEU A 17 -3.35 -16.11 -4.88
N ILE A 18 -3.93 -16.07 -3.68
CA ILE A 18 -4.77 -14.94 -3.24
C ILE A 18 -3.95 -13.65 -3.14
N ILE A 19 -2.74 -13.73 -2.55
CA ILE A 19 -1.84 -12.58 -2.43
C ILE A 19 -1.39 -12.10 -3.81
N ALA A 20 -0.95 -13.03 -4.67
CA ALA A 20 -0.52 -12.71 -6.03
C ALA A 20 -1.65 -12.06 -6.84
N TRP A 21 -2.86 -12.62 -6.77
CA TRP A 21 -4.03 -12.05 -7.42
C TRP A 21 -4.32 -10.64 -6.92
N ARG A 22 -4.30 -10.40 -5.60
CA ARG A 22 -4.56 -9.08 -5.04
C ARG A 22 -3.54 -8.04 -5.52
N ILE A 23 -2.25 -8.38 -5.52
CA ILE A 23 -1.18 -7.49 -6.01
C ILE A 23 -1.36 -7.22 -7.49
N GLN A 24 -1.64 -8.25 -8.29
CA GLN A 24 -1.82 -8.12 -9.73
C GLN A 24 -3.06 -7.28 -10.06
N TYR A 25 -4.17 -7.52 -9.36
CA TYR A 25 -5.40 -6.75 -9.47
C TYR A 25 -5.13 -5.27 -9.22
N LEU A 26 -4.47 -4.92 -8.12
CA LEU A 26 -4.10 -3.53 -7.82
C LEU A 26 -3.19 -2.92 -8.89
N THR A 27 -2.20 -3.68 -9.35
CA THR A 27 -1.27 -3.23 -10.39
C THR A 27 -2.00 -2.89 -11.68
N VAL A 28 -2.97 -3.71 -12.09
CA VAL A 28 -3.79 -3.47 -13.28
C VAL A 28 -4.77 -2.33 -13.06
N LEU A 29 -5.44 -2.29 -11.91
CA LEU A 29 -6.44 -1.27 -11.56
C LEU A 29 -5.86 0.15 -11.64
N GLY A 30 -4.64 0.35 -11.11
CA GLY A 30 -3.96 1.65 -11.19
C GLY A 30 -3.65 2.11 -12.62
N ARG A 31 -3.64 1.20 -13.59
CA ARG A 31 -3.40 1.50 -15.02
C ARG A 31 -4.70 1.70 -15.79
N THR A 32 -5.74 0.94 -15.46
CA THR A 32 -7.03 0.97 -16.17
C THR A 32 -7.95 2.07 -15.69
N THR A 33 -7.89 2.43 -14.40
CA THR A 33 -8.75 3.44 -13.78
C THR A 33 -7.91 4.42 -12.95
N PRO A 34 -6.95 5.13 -13.57
CA PRO A 34 -5.98 5.98 -12.86
C PRO A 34 -6.64 7.14 -12.10
N GLU A 35 -7.75 7.67 -12.60
CA GLU A 35 -8.45 8.84 -12.05
C GLU A 35 -9.44 8.50 -10.93
N SER A 36 -9.67 7.22 -10.65
CA SER A 36 -10.56 6.82 -9.55
C SER A 36 -9.97 7.24 -8.21
N PRO A 37 -10.81 7.60 -7.22
CA PRO A 37 -10.33 8.00 -5.91
C PRO A 37 -9.69 6.81 -5.19
N CYS A 38 -8.61 7.05 -4.45
CA CYS A 38 -7.81 5.96 -3.89
C CYS A 38 -8.49 5.21 -2.74
N ASP A 39 -9.46 5.83 -2.07
CA ASP A 39 -10.26 5.24 -1.00
C ASP A 39 -11.25 4.16 -1.50
N ALA A 40 -11.41 3.99 -2.82
CA ALA A 40 -12.13 2.86 -3.39
C ALA A 40 -11.46 1.50 -3.10
N VAL A 41 -10.16 1.48 -2.77
CA VAL A 41 -9.39 0.25 -2.53
C VAL A 41 -8.41 0.30 -1.36
N LEU A 42 -8.14 1.50 -0.81
CA LEU A 42 -7.27 1.71 0.35
C LEU A 42 -8.08 2.24 1.53
N ASP A 43 -7.70 1.81 2.73
CA ASP A 43 -8.30 2.37 3.94
C ASP A 43 -7.93 3.85 4.11
N PRO A 44 -8.83 4.71 4.63
CA PRO A 44 -8.54 6.10 4.92
C PRO A 44 -7.27 6.32 5.75
N ALA A 45 -6.98 5.47 6.73
CA ALA A 45 -5.77 5.56 7.53
C ALA A 45 -4.51 5.28 6.70
N GLU A 46 -4.56 4.28 5.81
CA GLU A 46 -3.43 3.89 4.96
C GLU A 46 -3.05 5.00 3.98
N TRP A 47 -3.99 5.50 3.18
CA TRP A 47 -3.65 6.47 2.15
C TRP A 47 -3.26 7.82 2.75
N ARG A 48 -3.87 8.23 3.87
CA ARG A 48 -3.49 9.44 4.61
C ARG A 48 -2.08 9.32 5.19
N ALA A 49 -1.73 8.15 5.74
CA ALA A 49 -0.40 7.91 6.26
C ALA A 49 0.68 7.96 5.18
N VAL A 50 0.41 7.36 4.01
CA VAL A 50 1.29 7.48 2.83
C VAL A 50 1.46 8.93 2.41
N TYR A 51 0.35 9.70 2.36
CA TYR A 51 0.41 11.12 1.99
C TYR A 51 1.33 11.90 2.93
N VAL A 52 1.16 11.76 4.25
CA VAL A 52 1.96 12.43 5.28
C VAL A 52 3.43 12.03 5.16
N ALA A 53 3.72 10.73 4.99
CA ALA A 53 5.09 10.23 4.88
C ALA A 53 5.84 10.80 3.66
N ILE A 54 5.14 10.98 2.54
CA ILE A 54 5.72 11.48 1.28
C ILE A 54 5.81 13.01 1.26
N HIS A 55 4.76 13.72 1.68
CA HIS A 55 4.63 15.17 1.44
C HIS A 55 5.02 16.03 2.62
N ARG A 56 5.07 15.50 3.84
CA ARG A 56 5.44 16.36 4.98
C ARG A 56 4.28 17.15 5.57
N GLN A 57 3.06 16.87 5.14
CA GLN A 57 1.93 17.79 5.26
C GLN A 57 0.64 17.04 5.62
N SER A 58 -0.33 17.78 6.16
CA SER A 58 -1.67 17.26 6.41
C SER A 58 -2.31 16.73 5.11
N PRO A 59 -2.96 15.56 5.15
CA PRO A 59 -3.61 15.00 3.98
C PRO A 59 -4.79 15.88 3.53
N PRO A 60 -5.07 15.94 2.22
CA PRO A 60 -6.21 16.66 1.70
C PRO A 60 -7.53 16.05 2.20
N ALA A 61 -8.61 16.83 2.14
CA ALA A 61 -9.94 16.34 2.51
C ALA A 61 -10.47 15.29 1.52
N ALA A 62 -10.20 15.50 0.23
CA ALA A 62 -10.59 14.56 -0.82
C ALA A 62 -9.48 13.53 -1.09
N PRO A 63 -9.84 12.26 -1.35
CA PRO A 63 -8.89 11.22 -1.70
C PRO A 63 -8.19 11.55 -3.04
N PRO A 64 -6.85 11.45 -3.11
CA PRO A 64 -6.10 11.58 -4.35
C PRO A 64 -6.46 10.50 -5.38
N PRO A 65 -6.16 10.70 -6.67
CA PRO A 65 -6.36 9.69 -7.70
C PRO A 65 -5.45 8.46 -7.47
N LEU A 66 -5.92 7.29 -7.89
CA LEU A 66 -5.22 6.01 -7.74
C LEU A 66 -3.82 6.02 -8.37
N SER A 67 -3.67 6.65 -9.53
CA SER A 67 -2.37 6.75 -10.21
C SER A 67 -1.31 7.43 -9.35
N ALA A 68 -1.66 8.57 -8.76
CA ALA A 68 -0.79 9.32 -7.86
C ALA A 68 -0.50 8.50 -6.59
N MET A 69 -1.54 7.95 -5.97
CA MET A 69 -1.41 7.17 -4.74
C MET A 69 -0.54 5.93 -4.94
N PHE A 70 -0.74 5.16 -6.01
CA PHE A 70 0.09 3.99 -6.32
C PHE A 70 1.51 4.37 -6.71
N GLY A 71 1.71 5.52 -7.36
CA GLY A 71 3.05 6.08 -7.55
C GLY A 71 3.77 6.33 -6.23
N TRP A 72 3.09 6.93 -5.25
CA TRP A 72 3.64 7.20 -3.92
C TRP A 72 3.90 5.93 -3.12
N ILE A 73 2.94 5.00 -3.10
CA ILE A 73 3.09 3.68 -2.48
C ILE A 73 4.29 2.96 -3.09
N ALA A 74 4.40 2.92 -4.42
CA ALA A 74 5.52 2.27 -5.08
C ALA A 74 6.87 2.95 -4.75
N ARG A 75 6.91 4.27 -4.54
CA ARG A 75 8.12 4.97 -4.08
C ARG A 75 8.58 4.48 -2.70
N LEU A 76 7.65 4.23 -1.77
CA LEU A 76 7.97 3.60 -0.49
C LEU A 76 8.50 2.16 -0.67
N GLY A 77 8.09 1.49 -1.73
CA GLY A 77 8.58 0.17 -2.13
C GLY A 77 9.85 0.17 -3.00
N GLY A 78 10.49 1.32 -3.22
CA GLY A 78 11.76 1.44 -3.95
C GLY A 78 11.63 1.80 -5.43
N HIS A 79 10.43 2.08 -5.95
CA HIS A 79 10.29 2.63 -7.30
C HIS A 79 10.77 4.08 -7.34
N LEU A 80 11.69 4.40 -8.25
CA LEU A 80 12.32 5.71 -8.29
C LEU A 80 11.39 6.81 -8.85
N GLY A 81 10.42 6.45 -9.69
CA GLY A 81 9.44 7.37 -10.24
C GLY A 81 10.04 8.39 -11.22
N ARG A 82 11.08 8.01 -11.98
CA ARG A 82 11.66 8.88 -13.02
C ARG A 82 10.75 8.91 -14.24
N LYS A 83 10.89 9.96 -15.05
CA LYS A 83 10.03 10.24 -16.23
C LYS A 83 9.87 9.04 -17.19
N CYS A 84 10.86 8.16 -17.29
CA CYS A 84 10.85 7.02 -18.22
C CYS A 84 10.86 5.64 -17.54
N ASP A 85 10.64 5.56 -16.23
CA ASP A 85 10.67 4.27 -15.51
C ASP A 85 9.43 3.40 -15.81
N GLY A 86 8.41 3.96 -16.45
CA GLY A 86 7.12 3.30 -16.68
C GLY A 86 6.28 3.18 -15.40
N PRO A 87 5.10 2.56 -15.48
CA PRO A 87 4.25 2.36 -14.32
C PRO A 87 4.90 1.41 -13.31
N PRO A 88 4.61 1.55 -12.01
CA PRO A 88 5.20 0.69 -11.00
C PRO A 88 4.83 -0.78 -11.20
N GLY A 89 5.79 -1.65 -10.89
CA GLY A 89 5.65 -3.09 -10.93
C GLY A 89 5.02 -3.67 -9.66
N PRO A 90 4.59 -4.94 -9.70
CA PRO A 90 3.91 -5.60 -8.59
C PRO A 90 4.76 -5.71 -7.32
N GLN A 91 6.09 -5.91 -7.45
CA GLN A 91 6.99 -5.98 -6.29
C GLN A 91 7.08 -4.64 -5.54
N ALA A 92 7.25 -3.53 -6.26
CA ALA A 92 7.31 -2.21 -5.64
C ALA A 92 5.99 -1.85 -4.97
N LEU A 93 4.86 -2.19 -5.60
CA LEU A 93 3.54 -2.02 -4.99
C LEU A 93 3.36 -2.88 -3.75
N TRP A 94 3.75 -4.15 -3.77
CA TRP A 94 3.68 -5.04 -2.62
C TRP A 94 4.43 -4.48 -1.41
N ILE A 95 5.71 -4.14 -1.60
CA ILE A 95 6.55 -3.59 -0.51
C ILE A 95 5.93 -2.27 -0.02
N GLY A 96 5.51 -1.40 -0.94
CA GLY A 96 4.87 -0.13 -0.62
C GLY A 96 3.59 -0.28 0.20
N LEU A 97 2.73 -1.25 -0.14
CA LEU A 97 1.47 -1.51 0.57
C LEU A 97 1.73 -2.01 1.99
N GLN A 98 2.74 -2.85 2.19
CA GLN A 98 3.18 -3.24 3.54
C GLN A 98 3.62 -2.00 4.34
N ARG A 99 4.42 -1.11 3.73
CA ARG A 99 4.84 0.14 4.38
C ARG A 99 3.65 1.06 4.69
N ALA A 100 2.66 1.15 3.80
CA ALA A 100 1.46 1.96 4.03
C ALA A 100 0.71 1.49 5.28
N ARG A 101 0.55 0.18 5.44
CA ARG A 101 -0.08 -0.43 6.62
C ARG A 101 0.73 -0.16 7.89
N ASP A 102 2.05 -0.33 7.83
CA ASP A 102 2.95 -0.07 8.96
C ASP A 102 2.90 1.40 9.40
N LEU A 103 2.87 2.33 8.43
CA LEU A 103 2.75 3.77 8.68
C LEU A 103 1.41 4.13 9.32
N ALA A 104 0.30 3.59 8.81
CA ALA A 104 -1.02 3.82 9.38
C ALA A 104 -1.09 3.34 10.83
N TRP A 105 -0.57 2.13 11.09
CA TRP A 105 -0.50 1.59 12.45
C TRP A 105 0.38 2.45 13.37
N GLY A 106 1.55 2.89 12.89
CA GLY A 106 2.45 3.76 13.64
C GLY A 106 1.83 5.11 13.99
N MET A 107 1.09 5.72 13.06
CA MET A 107 0.37 6.97 13.30
C MET A 107 -0.76 6.79 14.33
N GLN A 108 -1.50 5.69 14.25
CA GLN A 108 -2.53 5.36 15.23
C GLN A 108 -1.92 5.20 16.64
N LEU A 109 -0.84 4.43 16.77
CA LEU A 109 -0.15 4.26 18.04
C LEU A 109 0.35 5.58 18.63
N ALA A 110 0.89 6.46 17.79
CA ALA A 110 1.34 7.79 18.22
C ALA A 110 0.18 8.66 18.72
N SER A 111 -0.97 8.62 18.05
CA SER A 111 -2.18 9.32 18.49
C SER A 111 -2.65 8.81 19.85
N ASP A 112 -2.74 7.49 20.02
CA ASP A 112 -3.17 6.86 21.27
C ASP A 112 -2.26 7.22 22.45
N LEU A 113 -0.94 7.30 22.22
CA LEU A 113 0.04 7.70 23.23
C LEU A 113 -0.10 9.18 23.59
N TYR A 114 -0.32 10.05 22.61
CA TYR A 114 -0.54 11.48 22.83
C TYR A 114 -1.80 11.73 23.66
N GLU A 115 -2.90 11.06 23.33
CA GLU A 115 -4.16 11.16 24.08
C GLU A 115 -4.04 10.67 25.53
N LYS A 116 -3.26 9.60 25.78
CA LYS A 116 -2.98 9.11 27.13
C LYS A 116 -2.12 10.08 27.93
N SER A 117 -1.16 10.75 27.29
CA SER A 117 -0.30 11.75 27.95
C SER A 117 -1.02 13.07 28.25
N ALA A 118 -2.12 13.35 27.54
CA ALA A 118 -2.93 14.54 27.74
C ALA A 118 -4.04 14.37 28.81
N ARG A 119 -4.20 13.17 29.37
CA ARG A 119 -5.06 12.86 30.51
C ARG A 119 -4.24 12.80 31.79
#